data_AF-A0A6M3ILQ6-F1
#
_entry.id   AF-A0A6M3ILQ6-F1
#
_cell.length_a   1.000
_cell.length_b   1.000
_cell.length_c   1.000
_cell.angle_alpha   90.00
_cell.angle_beta   90.00
_cell.angle_gamma   90.00
#
_symmetry.space_group_name_H-M   'P 1'
#
loop_
_entity.id
_entity.type
_entity.pdbx_description
1 polymer ?
#
loop_
_entity_poly.entity_id
_entity_poly.type
_entity_poly.pdbx_seq_one_letter_code
_entity_poly.pdbx_strand_id
1 'polypeptide(L)'
;MQEDDAKAVEFFLASISGEYAAQDDAFNVPYVLDKAETYFRLQALNGLKEEMSRCLASGRLEDAESLIANYMRPSRPTVKGCDPLRDWPQIMAAFDSSRKEDLTFKLPGDIGSIVGYFERGHLVGIVGATSTGKTWWLWFLAYVAVLRGLNVVFFSLEMSERQMIRRIQQSLHALPIKEYPDPLLIPVFDCAHNQTGECRNADRVNRIRIRQGDQPKPPFAMAPVNYRPCDVCRGTRDYRMEIWWKREDREVITLSDVMSAMVKSPAGPAGRMGRFHLVEYPSGALTPRGLRTYLSNLEYYEGLVADVVVTDYADKMTPDGRYDGYRHGLEEIWQAHKGIAQERKVTVITASQSNTVRTGKRISQGNWDEAIAKLYMVDEGLALNQTPEEKKAGIMLWSVVKQRHDHFDMMEHATVLQQLKIGRPYLDSCRGQMGK
;
A
#
# COMPACT_ATOMS: atom_id res chain seq x y z
N MET A 1 13.47 19.20 -40.93
CA MET A 1 14.34 18.55 -39.94
C MET A 1 15.56 18.04 -40.68
N GLN A 2 16.76 18.49 -40.32
CA GLN A 2 17.99 18.04 -40.99
C GLN A 2 18.33 16.61 -40.55
N GLU A 3 18.94 15.82 -41.43
CA GLU A 3 19.21 14.39 -41.25
C GLU A 3 20.09 14.07 -40.02
N ASP A 4 20.90 15.03 -39.59
CA ASP A 4 21.74 14.95 -38.39
C ASP A 4 20.94 15.13 -37.09
N ASP A 5 19.90 15.97 -37.08
CA ASP A 5 19.01 16.14 -35.91
C ASP A 5 18.24 14.84 -35.64
N ALA A 6 17.82 14.15 -36.69
CA ALA A 6 17.10 12.89 -36.57
C ALA A 6 17.98 11.78 -35.96
N LYS A 7 19.26 11.69 -36.37
CA LYS A 7 20.22 10.72 -35.80
C LYS A 7 20.61 11.03 -34.37
N ALA A 8 20.75 12.31 -34.02
CA ALA A 8 21.02 12.73 -32.64
C ALA A 8 19.84 12.40 -31.72
N VAL A 9 18.61 12.65 -32.18
CA VAL A 9 17.39 12.26 -31.46
C VAL A 9 17.28 10.74 -31.33
N GLU A 10 17.57 9.98 -32.39
CA GLU A 10 17.53 8.51 -32.37
C GLU A 10 18.55 7.92 -31.38
N PHE A 11 19.80 8.41 -31.39
CA PHE A 11 20.83 7.97 -30.45
C PHE A 11 20.48 8.33 -28.99
N PHE A 12 19.94 9.53 -28.77
CA PHE A 12 19.46 9.96 -27.46
C PHE A 12 18.29 9.10 -26.97
N LEU A 13 17.28 8.84 -27.81
CA LEU A 13 16.15 7.98 -27.49
C LEU A 13 16.59 6.53 -27.23
N ALA A 14 17.57 6.01 -27.97
CA ALA A 14 18.16 4.70 -27.72
C ALA A 14 18.89 4.65 -26.37
N SER A 15 19.60 5.72 -25.99
CA SER A 15 20.27 5.82 -24.69
C SER A 15 19.28 5.89 -23.51
N ILE A 16 18.15 6.59 -23.69
CA ILE A 16 17.05 6.65 -22.71
C ILE A 16 16.32 5.31 -22.65
N SER A 17 16.10 4.64 -23.78
CA SER A 17 15.47 3.32 -23.84
C SER A 17 16.23 2.30 -22.98
N GLY A 18 17.56 2.34 -22.94
CA GLY A 18 18.36 1.49 -22.06
C GLY A 18 18.16 1.77 -20.55
N GLU A 19 17.91 3.02 -20.17
CA GLU A 19 17.66 3.42 -18.77
C GLU A 19 16.24 3.09 -18.29
N TYR A 20 15.25 3.15 -19.18
CA TYR A 20 13.83 2.98 -18.87
C TYR A 20 13.24 1.61 -19.25
N ALA A 21 13.76 0.88 -20.24
CA ALA A 21 13.32 -0.49 -20.56
C ALA A 21 13.62 -1.50 -19.43
N ALA A 22 14.51 -1.14 -18.50
CA ALA A 22 14.74 -1.90 -17.27
C ALA A 22 13.72 -1.57 -16.14
N GLN A 23 12.77 -0.65 -16.38
CA GLN A 23 11.75 -0.16 -15.44
C GLN A 23 10.31 -0.48 -15.86
N ASP A 24 10.10 -1.33 -16.87
CA ASP A 24 8.82 -1.52 -17.57
C ASP A 24 7.59 -1.79 -16.67
N ASP A 25 7.78 -2.31 -15.45
CA ASP A 25 6.68 -2.59 -14.52
C ASP A 25 6.46 -1.55 -13.39
N ALA A 26 7.34 -0.54 -13.21
CA ALA A 26 7.36 0.27 -11.98
C ALA A 26 7.39 1.80 -12.15
N PHE A 27 7.39 2.32 -13.38
CA PHE A 27 7.35 3.77 -13.61
C PHE A 27 5.90 4.26 -13.76
N ASN A 28 5.53 5.37 -13.11
CA ASN A 28 4.21 6.00 -13.24
C ASN A 28 4.04 6.72 -14.59
N VAL A 29 4.09 5.95 -15.69
CA VAL A 29 3.93 6.42 -17.07
C VAL A 29 2.66 7.27 -17.22
N PRO A 30 1.48 6.83 -16.71
CA PRO A 30 0.26 7.59 -16.89
C PRO A 30 0.34 9.01 -16.31
N TYR A 31 0.99 9.20 -15.16
CA TYR A 31 1.14 10.52 -14.55
C TYR A 31 2.13 11.41 -15.31
N VAL A 32 3.26 10.83 -15.72
CA VAL A 32 4.31 11.57 -16.42
C VAL A 32 3.82 12.05 -17.78
N LEU A 33 3.00 11.26 -18.49
CA LEU A 33 2.35 11.70 -19.72
C LEU A 33 1.40 12.89 -19.50
N ASP A 34 0.63 12.91 -18.42
CA ASP A 34 -0.25 14.05 -18.08
C ASP A 34 0.55 15.32 -17.79
N LYS A 35 1.70 15.16 -17.13
CA LYS A 35 2.65 16.25 -16.90
C LYS A 35 3.28 16.76 -18.19
N ALA A 36 3.73 15.87 -19.06
CA ALA A 36 4.31 16.24 -20.36
C ALA A 36 3.31 17.06 -21.21
N GLU A 37 2.04 16.63 -21.25
CA GLU A 37 0.98 17.37 -21.93
C GLU A 37 0.76 18.77 -21.33
N THR A 38 0.77 18.88 -20.00
CA THR A 38 0.67 20.18 -19.32
C THR A 38 1.86 21.08 -19.65
N TYR A 39 3.07 20.53 -19.69
CA TYR A 39 4.28 21.25 -20.07
C TYR A 39 4.24 21.74 -21.51
N PHE A 40 3.85 20.90 -22.47
CA PHE A 40 3.74 21.30 -23.87
C PHE A 40 2.68 22.40 -24.08
N ARG A 41 1.57 22.34 -23.34
CA ARG A 41 0.58 23.43 -23.34
C ARG A 41 1.16 24.74 -22.82
N LEU A 42 1.92 24.69 -21.73
CA LEU A 42 2.57 25.87 -21.17
C LEU A 42 3.55 26.48 -22.16
N GLN A 43 4.39 25.66 -22.81
CA GLN A 43 5.36 26.14 -23.81
C GLN A 43 4.65 26.76 -25.02
N ALA A 44 3.58 26.14 -25.51
CA ALA A 44 2.82 26.70 -26.62
C ALA A 44 2.15 28.04 -26.27
N LEU A 45 1.60 28.18 -25.05
CA LEU A 45 1.03 29.45 -24.58
C LEU A 45 2.11 30.53 -24.37
N ASN A 46 3.29 30.17 -23.88
CA ASN A 46 4.41 31.10 -23.75
C ASN A 46 4.90 31.58 -25.14
N GLY A 47 5.04 30.65 -26.10
CA GLY A 47 5.36 31.00 -27.48
C GLY A 47 4.33 31.95 -28.10
N LEU A 48 3.04 31.65 -27.94
CA LEU A 48 1.95 32.52 -28.38
C LEU A 48 2.04 33.90 -27.72
N LYS A 49 2.26 33.96 -26.40
CA LYS A 49 2.41 35.22 -25.65
C LYS A 49 3.56 36.06 -26.20
N GLU A 50 4.71 35.45 -26.48
CA GLU A 50 5.89 36.14 -27.00
C GLU A 50 5.67 36.67 -28.42
N GLU A 51 5.07 35.88 -29.30
CA GLU A 51 4.73 36.29 -30.67
C GLU A 51 3.67 37.39 -30.69
N MET A 52 2.61 37.25 -29.88
CA MET A 52 1.61 38.29 -29.72
C MET A 52 2.23 39.60 -29.22
N SER A 53 3.11 39.52 -28.22
CA SER A 53 3.82 40.69 -27.69
C SER A 53 4.67 41.37 -28.78
N ARG A 54 5.32 40.59 -29.65
CA ARG A 54 6.06 41.11 -30.81
C ARG A 54 5.14 41.80 -31.82
N CYS A 55 4.01 41.19 -32.18
CA CYS A 55 3.04 41.77 -33.12
C CYS A 55 2.47 43.09 -32.59
N LEU A 56 2.04 43.12 -31.32
CA LEU A 56 1.50 44.30 -30.65
C LEU A 56 2.53 45.44 -30.56
N ALA A 57 3.79 45.14 -30.20
CA ALA A 57 4.86 46.14 -30.16
C ALA A 57 5.15 46.78 -31.52
N SER A 58 4.95 46.02 -32.61
CA SER A 58 5.12 46.50 -33.99
C SER A 58 3.86 47.12 -34.62
N GLY A 59 2.75 47.22 -33.89
CA GLY A 59 1.47 47.75 -34.39
C GLY A 59 0.74 46.84 -35.39
N ARG A 60 1.15 45.57 -35.53
CA ARG A 60 0.54 44.58 -36.45
C ARG A 60 -0.62 43.87 -35.77
N LEU A 61 -1.79 44.52 -35.75
CA LEU A 61 -2.97 44.02 -35.05
C LEU A 61 -3.57 42.77 -35.70
N GLU A 62 -3.72 42.75 -37.02
CA GLU A 62 -4.29 41.62 -37.77
C GLU A 62 -3.47 40.33 -37.58
N ASP A 63 -2.14 40.45 -37.58
CA ASP A 63 -1.23 39.32 -37.30
C ASP A 63 -1.45 38.75 -35.89
N ALA A 64 -1.66 39.62 -34.88
CA ALA A 64 -1.91 39.19 -33.51
C ALA A 64 -3.27 38.47 -33.37
N GLU A 65 -4.31 38.96 -34.04
CA GLU A 65 -5.63 38.31 -34.09
C GLU A 65 -5.55 36.95 -34.79
N SER A 66 -4.79 36.87 -35.88
CA SER A 66 -4.55 35.61 -36.62
C SER A 66 -3.83 34.57 -35.77
N LEU A 67 -2.86 34.97 -34.94
CA LEU A 67 -2.18 34.06 -34.00
C LEU A 67 -3.14 33.44 -32.99
N ILE A 68 -4.09 34.22 -32.46
CA ILE A 68 -5.12 33.71 -31.54
C ILE A 68 -6.05 32.75 -32.28
N ALA A 69 -6.51 33.13 -33.48
CA ALA A 69 -7.45 32.33 -34.27
C ALA A 69 -6.86 30.97 -34.67
N ASN A 70 -5.56 30.92 -34.96
CA ASN A 70 -4.86 29.71 -35.39
C ASN A 70 -4.22 28.92 -34.24
N TYR A 71 -4.33 29.39 -32.99
CA TYR A 71 -3.78 28.68 -31.85
C TYR A 71 -4.49 27.34 -31.67
N MET A 72 -3.76 26.26 -31.96
CA MET A 72 -4.19 24.90 -31.66
C MET A 72 -3.61 24.47 -30.32
N ARG A 73 -4.50 24.13 -29.39
CA ARG A 73 -4.11 23.56 -28.10
C ARG A 73 -3.31 22.27 -28.35
N PRO A 74 -2.03 22.18 -27.91
CA PRO A 74 -1.36 20.90 -27.85
C PRO A 74 -2.11 20.02 -26.85
N SER A 75 -2.75 18.99 -27.35
CA SER A 75 -3.35 17.96 -26.52
C SER A 75 -3.12 16.62 -27.19
N ARG A 76 -3.14 15.56 -26.39
CA ARG A 76 -3.47 14.25 -26.95
C ARG A 76 -4.84 14.39 -27.63
N PRO A 77 -5.13 13.67 -28.73
CA PRO A 77 -6.43 13.75 -29.43
C PRO A 77 -7.64 13.32 -28.57
N THR A 78 -7.44 13.01 -27.30
CA THR A 78 -8.47 12.73 -26.32
C THR A 78 -8.93 14.01 -25.62
N VAL A 79 -10.19 14.40 -25.84
CA VAL A 79 -10.90 15.35 -24.97
C VAL A 79 -11.01 14.74 -23.56
N LYS A 80 -11.21 15.56 -22.52
CA LYS A 80 -11.60 15.02 -21.21
C LYS A 80 -12.96 14.30 -21.36
N GLY A 81 -12.95 12.98 -21.25
CA GLY A 81 -14.12 12.12 -21.41
C GLY A 81 -14.08 11.32 -22.71
N CYS A 82 -14.83 10.22 -22.73
CA CYS A 82 -15.01 9.35 -23.89
C CYS A 82 -16.50 9.03 -24.06
N ASP A 83 -16.89 8.58 -25.26
CA ASP A 83 -18.20 7.97 -25.46
C ASP A 83 -18.05 6.46 -25.23
N PRO A 84 -18.40 5.93 -24.03
CA PRO A 84 -18.21 4.52 -23.71
C PRO A 84 -19.13 3.58 -24.50
N LEU A 85 -20.02 4.12 -25.35
CA LEU A 85 -20.92 3.34 -26.20
C LEU A 85 -20.43 3.27 -27.65
N ARG A 86 -19.52 4.15 -28.07
CA ARG A 86 -19.16 4.30 -29.51
C ARG A 86 -17.67 4.46 -29.77
N ASP A 87 -16.88 4.81 -28.77
CA ASP A 87 -15.43 4.93 -28.91
C ASP A 87 -14.77 3.55 -28.85
N TRP A 88 -14.87 2.80 -29.96
CA TRP A 88 -14.33 1.45 -30.06
C TRP A 88 -12.85 1.33 -29.68
N PRO A 89 -11.94 2.25 -30.08
CA PRO A 89 -10.57 2.22 -29.62
C PRO A 89 -10.44 2.29 -28.09
N GLN A 90 -11.17 3.19 -27.42
CA GLN A 90 -11.13 3.28 -25.95
C GLN A 90 -11.78 2.08 -25.26
N ILE A 91 -12.89 1.57 -25.81
CA ILE A 91 -13.54 0.35 -25.31
C ILE A 91 -12.56 -0.83 -25.42
N MET A 92 -11.93 -1.04 -26.57
CA MET A 92 -10.96 -2.14 -26.75
C MET A 92 -9.78 -2.00 -25.79
N ALA A 93 -9.26 -0.79 -25.58
CA ALA A 93 -8.18 -0.54 -24.62
C ALA A 93 -8.60 -0.83 -23.17
N ALA A 94 -9.85 -0.54 -22.79
CA ALA A 94 -10.37 -0.80 -21.45
C ALA A 94 -10.54 -2.31 -21.14
N PHE A 95 -10.76 -3.15 -22.15
CA PHE A 95 -10.85 -4.61 -22.00
C PHE A 95 -9.53 -5.34 -22.30
N ASP A 96 -8.48 -4.61 -22.64
CA ASP A 96 -7.16 -5.18 -22.90
C ASP A 96 -6.51 -5.62 -21.59
N SER A 97 -6.79 -6.84 -21.17
CA SER A 97 -6.25 -7.47 -19.95
C SER A 97 -4.71 -7.57 -19.90
N SER A 98 -4.02 -7.31 -21.02
CA SER A 98 -2.56 -7.20 -21.04
C SER A 98 -2.08 -5.88 -20.41
N ARG A 99 -2.92 -4.85 -20.38
CA ARG A 99 -2.62 -3.56 -19.75
C ARG A 99 -2.90 -3.60 -18.26
N LYS A 100 -1.83 -3.62 -17.48
CA LYS A 100 -1.85 -3.56 -16.01
C LYS A 100 -1.43 -2.19 -15.49
N GLU A 101 -1.51 -1.16 -16.33
CA GLU A 101 -1.01 0.20 -16.04
C GLU A 101 -1.61 0.80 -14.76
N ASP A 102 -2.87 0.44 -14.47
CA ASP A 102 -3.57 0.88 -13.28
C ASP A 102 -3.28 0.02 -12.04
N LEU A 103 -2.77 -1.21 -12.17
CA LEU A 103 -2.47 -2.07 -11.03
C LEU A 103 -1.12 -1.69 -10.41
N THR A 104 -1.04 -1.62 -9.08
CA THR A 104 0.21 -1.34 -8.38
C THR A 104 0.80 -2.61 -7.76
N PHE A 105 0.22 -3.11 -6.67
CA PHE A 105 0.75 -4.31 -6.00
C PHE A 105 -0.35 -5.14 -5.33
N LYS A 106 -0.03 -6.39 -5.05
CA LYS A 106 -0.88 -7.35 -4.35
C LYS A 106 -0.13 -7.89 -3.11
N LEU A 107 -0.84 -8.04 -2.00
CA LEU A 107 -0.29 -8.65 -0.79
C LEU A 107 0.04 -10.15 -1.01
N PRO A 108 0.98 -10.74 -0.24
CA PRO A 108 1.24 -12.17 -0.30
C PRO A 108 0.12 -12.99 0.36
N GLY A 109 0.06 -14.29 0.08
CA GLY A 109 -0.83 -15.24 0.77
C GLY A 109 -2.32 -15.01 0.56
N ASP A 110 -3.14 -15.60 1.44
CA ASP A 110 -4.60 -15.58 1.34
C ASP A 110 -5.15 -14.16 1.52
N ILE A 111 -4.51 -13.33 2.34
CA ILE A 111 -4.88 -11.92 2.47
C ILE A 111 -4.81 -11.18 1.12
N GLY A 112 -3.78 -11.46 0.31
CA GLY A 112 -3.67 -10.91 -1.03
C GLY A 112 -4.75 -11.44 -1.95
N SER A 113 -5.07 -12.73 -1.86
CA SER A 113 -6.14 -13.33 -2.66
C SER A 113 -7.52 -12.75 -2.36
N ILE A 114 -7.78 -12.37 -1.09
CA ILE A 114 -9.04 -11.71 -0.68
C ILE A 114 -9.05 -10.24 -1.10
N VAL A 115 -7.98 -9.49 -0.83
CA VAL A 115 -7.93 -8.05 -1.11
C VAL A 115 -7.81 -7.74 -2.60
N GLY A 116 -7.12 -8.60 -3.35
CA GLY A 116 -6.80 -8.35 -4.76
C GLY A 116 -5.60 -7.42 -4.94
N TYR A 117 -5.47 -6.86 -6.14
CA TYR A 117 -4.48 -5.83 -6.44
C TYR A 117 -4.99 -4.47 -5.96
N PHE A 118 -4.07 -3.65 -5.45
CA PHE A 118 -4.31 -2.22 -5.32
C PHE A 118 -4.13 -1.52 -6.67
N GLU A 119 -4.77 -0.37 -6.82
CA GLU A 119 -4.77 0.36 -8.09
C GLU A 119 -4.29 1.82 -7.93
N ARG A 120 -3.81 2.38 -9.03
CA ARG A 120 -3.49 3.80 -9.17
C ARG A 120 -4.80 4.60 -9.11
N GLY A 121 -4.77 5.75 -8.46
CA GLY A 121 -5.99 6.53 -8.29
C GLY A 121 -6.84 6.11 -7.09
N HIS A 122 -6.48 5.04 -6.39
CA HIS A 122 -7.25 4.52 -5.26
C HIS A 122 -6.76 5.04 -3.91
N LEU A 123 -7.73 5.21 -3.01
CA LEU A 123 -7.49 5.48 -1.59
C LEU A 123 -7.81 4.22 -0.78
N VAL A 124 -6.78 3.67 -0.15
CA VAL A 124 -6.85 2.52 0.77
C VAL A 124 -6.88 3.02 2.20
N GLY A 125 -7.94 2.68 2.94
CA GLY A 125 -8.08 3.01 4.36
C GLY A 125 -7.94 1.79 5.26
N ILE A 126 -6.95 1.79 6.16
CA ILE A 126 -6.79 0.77 7.19
C ILE A 126 -7.35 1.27 8.52
N VAL A 127 -8.04 0.40 9.23
CA VAL A 127 -8.73 0.83 10.44
C VAL A 127 -8.57 -0.19 11.52
N GLY A 128 -8.18 0.25 12.70
CA GLY A 128 -8.17 -0.58 13.87
C GLY A 128 -8.17 0.25 15.14
N ALA A 129 -8.41 -0.45 16.25
CA ALA A 129 -8.27 0.12 17.58
C ALA A 129 -6.87 0.70 17.81
N THR A 130 -6.71 1.48 18.88
CA THR A 130 -5.39 1.82 19.39
C THR A 130 -4.57 0.55 19.65
N SER A 131 -3.26 0.63 19.40
CA SER A 131 -2.33 -0.48 19.68
C SER A 131 -2.58 -1.80 18.93
N THR A 132 -3.31 -1.79 17.80
CA THR A 132 -3.50 -2.94 16.90
C THR A 132 -2.37 -3.11 15.88
N GLY A 133 -1.43 -2.18 15.80
CA GLY A 133 -0.30 -2.27 14.85
C GLY A 133 -0.55 -1.61 13.50
N LYS A 134 -1.42 -0.60 13.41
CA LYS A 134 -1.69 0.17 12.18
C LYS A 134 -0.41 0.64 11.47
N THR A 135 0.49 1.32 12.18
CA THR A 135 1.80 1.73 11.62
C THR A 135 2.61 0.55 11.09
N TRP A 136 2.58 -0.61 11.75
CA TRP A 136 3.28 -1.80 11.27
C TRP A 136 2.69 -2.29 9.93
N TRP A 137 1.37 -2.25 9.80
CA TRP A 137 0.69 -2.62 8.56
C TRP A 137 0.91 -1.60 7.44
N LEU A 138 0.88 -0.30 7.75
CA LEU A 138 1.25 0.75 6.80
C LEU A 138 2.69 0.56 6.30
N TRP A 139 3.62 0.27 7.21
CA TRP A 139 5.00 -0.09 6.84
C TRP A 139 5.05 -1.35 5.98
N PHE A 140 4.32 -2.42 6.34
CA PHE A 140 4.34 -3.67 5.58
C PHE A 140 3.81 -3.48 4.16
N LEU A 141 2.73 -2.71 3.96
CA LEU A 141 2.21 -2.36 2.64
C LEU A 141 3.24 -1.57 1.83
N ALA A 142 3.86 -0.56 2.45
CA ALA A 142 4.96 0.19 1.82
C ALA A 142 6.12 -0.72 1.41
N TYR A 143 6.53 -1.64 2.30
CA TYR A 143 7.61 -2.57 2.05
C TYR A 143 7.29 -3.54 0.90
N VAL A 144 6.07 -4.09 0.85
CA VAL A 144 5.64 -4.94 -0.26
C VAL A 144 5.66 -4.16 -1.57
N ALA A 145 5.19 -2.91 -1.59
CA ALA A 145 5.25 -2.06 -2.78
C ALA A 145 6.70 -1.82 -3.26
N VAL A 146 7.61 -1.49 -2.33
CA VAL A 146 9.04 -1.33 -2.62
C VAL A 146 9.64 -2.60 -3.22
N LEU A 147 9.31 -3.78 -2.67
CA LEU A 147 9.76 -5.07 -3.20
C LEU A 147 9.24 -5.36 -4.62
N ARG A 148 8.17 -4.69 -5.05
CA ARG A 148 7.63 -4.76 -6.43
C ARG A 148 8.22 -3.69 -7.36
N GLY A 149 9.25 -2.96 -6.93
CA GLY A 149 9.88 -1.91 -7.73
C GLY A 149 9.25 -0.53 -7.62
N LEU A 150 8.11 -0.40 -6.92
CA LEU A 150 7.34 0.84 -6.84
C LEU A 150 8.02 1.89 -5.95
N ASN A 151 8.03 3.15 -6.37
CA ASN A 151 8.52 4.24 -5.54
C ASN A 151 7.48 4.60 -4.47
N VAL A 152 7.90 4.61 -3.21
CA VAL A 152 7.02 4.84 -2.06
C VAL A 152 7.46 6.06 -1.27
N VAL A 153 6.51 6.95 -0.98
CA VAL A 153 6.70 8.09 -0.06
C VAL A 153 5.88 7.85 1.19
N PHE A 154 6.53 7.78 2.35
CA PHE A 154 5.92 7.50 3.65
C PHE A 154 5.98 8.74 4.55
N PHE A 155 4.83 9.31 4.87
CA PHE A 155 4.68 10.42 5.81
C PHE A 155 4.34 9.89 7.21
N SER A 156 5.26 10.06 8.16
CA SER A 156 5.04 9.74 9.57
C SER A 156 4.56 10.98 10.32
N LEU A 157 3.31 10.95 10.82
CA LEU A 157 2.66 12.06 11.54
C LEU A 157 2.50 11.78 13.04
N GLU A 158 2.66 10.52 13.45
CA GLU A 158 2.54 10.11 14.86
C GLU A 158 3.91 9.80 15.49
N MET A 159 4.87 9.30 14.70
CA MET A 159 6.15 8.81 15.19
C MET A 159 7.32 9.56 14.60
N SER A 160 8.40 9.68 15.37
CA SER A 160 9.61 10.32 14.83
C SER A 160 10.33 9.43 13.83
N GLU A 161 11.11 10.04 12.95
CA GLU A 161 11.92 9.37 11.93
C GLU A 161 12.81 8.31 12.58
N ARG A 162 13.44 8.64 13.71
CA ARG A 162 14.28 7.71 14.47
C ARG A 162 13.50 6.49 14.97
N GLN A 163 12.25 6.67 15.40
CA GLN A 163 11.41 5.55 15.83
C GLN A 163 10.97 4.69 14.64
N MET A 164 10.64 5.32 13.52
CA MET A 164 10.29 4.62 12.28
C MET A 164 11.46 3.84 11.71
N ILE A 165 12.66 4.42 11.64
CA ILE A 165 13.89 3.73 11.22
C ILE A 165 14.12 2.48 12.09
N ARG A 166 13.98 2.59 13.41
CA ARG A 166 14.10 1.44 14.31
C ARG A 166 13.08 0.34 13.99
N ARG A 167 11.82 0.69 13.76
CA ARG A 167 10.78 -0.28 13.37
C ARG A 167 11.08 -0.94 12.04
N ILE A 168 11.50 -0.16 11.05
CA ILE A 168 11.88 -0.65 9.71
C ILE A 168 13.02 -1.66 9.83
N GLN A 169 14.10 -1.31 10.52
CA GLN A 169 15.23 -2.22 10.71
C GLN A 169 14.80 -3.46 11.52
N GLN A 170 14.05 -3.30 12.60
CA GLN A 170 13.47 -4.42 13.35
C GLN A 170 12.71 -5.39 12.42
N SER A 171 11.89 -4.85 11.52
CA SER A 171 11.11 -5.63 10.55
C SER A 171 11.97 -6.36 9.54
N LEU A 172 12.90 -5.64 8.88
CA LEU A 172 13.76 -6.19 7.84
C LEU A 172 14.60 -7.35 8.36
N HIS A 173 15.17 -7.20 9.56
CA HIS A 173 16.02 -8.21 10.19
C HIS A 173 15.25 -9.29 10.95
N ALA A 174 13.97 -9.05 11.24
CA ALA A 174 13.18 -9.91 12.12
C ALA A 174 13.83 -10.11 13.50
N LEU A 175 14.54 -9.12 14.03
CA LEU A 175 15.20 -9.18 15.33
C LEU A 175 14.52 -8.24 16.33
N PRO A 176 14.45 -8.57 17.62
CA PRO A 176 13.90 -7.68 18.63
C PRO A 176 14.80 -6.45 18.87
N ILE A 177 14.20 -5.32 19.27
CA ILE A 177 14.94 -4.10 19.66
C ILE A 177 15.31 -4.04 21.15
N LYS A 178 14.85 -5.02 21.94
CA LYS A 178 15.10 -5.12 23.37
C LYS A 178 15.05 -6.59 23.78
N GLU A 179 15.69 -6.90 24.89
CA GLU A 179 15.66 -8.24 25.46
C GLU A 179 14.26 -8.59 25.97
N TYR A 180 13.91 -9.86 25.83
CA TYR A 180 12.70 -10.45 26.40
C TYR A 180 13.12 -11.57 27.35
N PRO A 181 12.52 -11.65 28.56
CA PRO A 181 12.88 -12.67 29.54
C PRO A 181 12.48 -14.08 29.09
N ASP A 182 11.40 -14.17 28.32
CA ASP A 182 10.89 -15.42 27.76
C ASP A 182 11.28 -15.55 26.29
N PRO A 183 11.58 -16.79 25.83
CA PRO A 183 11.73 -17.10 24.41
C PRO A 183 10.55 -16.60 23.58
N LEU A 184 10.83 -16.21 22.33
CA LEU A 184 9.78 -15.76 21.44
C LEU A 184 8.96 -16.96 20.96
N LEU A 185 7.64 -16.84 21.07
CA LEU A 185 6.71 -17.80 20.50
C LEU A 185 6.23 -17.25 19.15
N ILE A 186 6.78 -17.79 18.07
CA ILE A 186 6.40 -17.42 16.71
C ILE A 186 5.16 -18.21 16.32
N PRO A 187 4.00 -17.57 16.11
CA PRO A 187 2.79 -18.27 15.71
C PRO A 187 2.96 -18.88 14.32
N VAL A 188 2.49 -20.10 14.15
CA VAL A 188 2.46 -20.83 12.89
C VAL A 188 1.11 -21.53 12.73
N PHE A 189 0.67 -21.74 11.50
CA PHE A 189 -0.54 -22.51 11.25
C PHE A 189 -0.35 -23.98 11.60
N ASP A 190 -1.47 -24.59 11.98
CA ASP A 190 -1.60 -25.99 12.34
C ASP A 190 -3.02 -26.45 11.98
N CYS A 191 -3.26 -27.76 12.03
CA CYS A 191 -4.58 -28.33 11.78
C CYS A 191 -5.19 -28.79 13.10
N ALA A 192 -6.48 -28.49 13.33
CA ALA A 192 -7.20 -28.99 14.49
C ALA A 192 -7.15 -30.53 14.57
N HIS A 193 -7.28 -31.22 13.43
CA HIS A 193 -7.18 -32.68 13.36
C HIS A 193 -5.76 -33.20 13.64
N ASN A 194 -4.72 -32.39 13.40
CA ASN A 194 -3.36 -32.73 13.82
C ASN A 194 -3.23 -32.60 15.35
N GLN A 195 -3.76 -31.51 15.92
CA GLN A 195 -3.75 -31.26 17.37
C GLN A 195 -4.52 -32.31 18.17
N THR A 196 -5.63 -32.82 17.63
CA THR A 196 -6.47 -33.85 18.26
C THR A 196 -6.00 -35.28 17.96
N GLY A 197 -5.14 -35.47 16.96
CA GLY A 197 -4.69 -36.78 16.49
C GLY A 197 -5.66 -37.47 15.52
N GLU A 198 -6.77 -36.82 15.14
CA GLU A 198 -7.84 -37.33 14.28
C GLU A 198 -7.50 -37.26 12.77
N CYS A 199 -6.41 -36.57 12.40
CA CYS A 199 -6.01 -36.41 11.01
C CYS A 199 -5.72 -37.77 10.36
N ARG A 200 -6.43 -38.08 9.26
CA ARG A 200 -6.28 -39.32 8.49
C ARG A 200 -5.31 -39.22 7.32
N ASN A 201 -4.79 -38.02 7.04
CA ASN A 201 -3.82 -37.83 5.97
C ASN A 201 -2.51 -38.58 6.31
N ALA A 202 -2.04 -39.43 5.39
CA ALA A 202 -0.82 -40.20 5.54
C ALA A 202 0.43 -39.30 5.66
N ASP A 203 0.41 -38.14 4.99
CA ASP A 203 1.50 -37.17 4.94
C ASP A 203 1.54 -36.24 6.17
N ARG A 204 0.72 -36.49 7.19
CA ARG A 204 0.72 -35.67 8.42
C ARG A 204 2.09 -35.68 9.09
N VAL A 205 2.60 -34.49 9.39
CA VAL A 205 3.95 -34.26 9.94
C VAL A 205 4.10 -34.80 11.37
N ASN A 206 3.00 -34.98 12.09
CA ASN A 206 2.99 -35.34 13.49
C ASN A 206 1.85 -36.31 13.85
N ARG A 207 2.08 -37.12 14.90
CA ARG A 207 1.09 -38.03 15.49
C ARG A 207 0.91 -37.83 17.00
N ILE A 208 1.67 -36.92 17.59
CA ILE A 208 1.56 -36.54 19.00
C ILE A 208 0.35 -35.62 19.14
N ARG A 209 -0.59 -36.02 19.99
CA ARG A 209 -1.79 -35.26 20.32
C ARG A 209 -1.47 -34.23 21.41
N ILE A 210 -2.07 -33.04 21.31
CA ILE A 210 -2.01 -32.01 22.36
C ILE A 210 -3.34 -31.71 23.01
N ARG A 211 -4.46 -32.10 22.40
CA ARG A 211 -5.80 -31.85 23.00
C ARG A 211 -6.87 -32.89 22.71
N GLN A 212 -7.74 -33.00 23.71
CA GLN A 212 -9.08 -33.56 23.84
C GLN A 212 -10.22 -33.20 22.88
N GLY A 213 -10.17 -33.41 21.56
CA GLY A 213 -11.29 -32.95 20.71
C GLY A 213 -11.39 -31.42 20.78
N ASP A 214 -12.51 -30.89 21.29
CA ASP A 214 -12.74 -29.43 21.46
C ASP A 214 -12.21 -28.86 22.79
N GLN A 215 -11.49 -29.64 23.60
CA GLN A 215 -10.84 -29.12 24.80
C GLN A 215 -9.86 -27.98 24.48
N PRO A 216 -9.67 -27.02 25.41
CA PRO A 216 -8.73 -25.92 25.20
C PRO A 216 -7.30 -26.45 24.99
N LYS A 217 -6.53 -25.72 24.20
CA LYS A 217 -5.12 -26.04 23.98
C LYS A 217 -4.36 -25.94 25.31
N PRO A 218 -3.39 -26.85 25.58
CA PRO A 218 -2.51 -26.69 26.72
C PRO A 218 -1.66 -25.43 26.55
N PRO A 219 -1.22 -24.80 27.65
CA PRO A 219 -0.16 -23.80 27.60
C PRO A 219 1.07 -24.37 26.88
N PHE A 220 1.77 -23.55 26.09
CA PHE A 220 2.94 -23.98 25.31
C PHE A 220 3.98 -24.73 26.16
N ALA A 221 4.24 -24.26 27.39
CA ALA A 221 5.19 -24.87 28.32
C ALA A 221 4.77 -26.28 28.83
N MET A 222 3.48 -26.63 28.72
CA MET A 222 2.93 -27.93 29.15
C MET A 222 2.72 -28.88 27.96
N ALA A 223 2.98 -28.42 26.74
CA ALA A 223 2.81 -29.26 25.57
C ALA A 223 3.96 -30.28 25.44
N PRO A 224 3.72 -31.44 24.81
CA PRO A 224 4.77 -32.40 24.51
C PRO A 224 5.90 -31.75 23.72
N VAL A 225 7.14 -31.91 24.20
CA VAL A 225 8.35 -31.24 23.67
C VAL A 225 8.54 -31.49 22.17
N ASN A 226 8.13 -32.66 21.66
CA ASN A 226 8.32 -33.06 20.27
C ASN A 226 7.10 -32.82 19.39
N TYR A 227 6.06 -32.11 19.87
CA TYR A 227 4.92 -31.77 19.04
C TYR A 227 5.34 -30.89 17.85
N ARG A 228 4.89 -31.26 16.65
CA ARG A 228 5.12 -30.48 15.43
C ARG A 228 3.78 -30.06 14.82
N PRO A 229 3.59 -28.77 14.52
CA PRO A 229 2.41 -28.32 13.79
C PRO A 229 2.42 -28.86 12.36
N CYS A 230 1.23 -29.07 11.80
CA CYS A 230 1.05 -29.62 10.46
C CYS A 230 -0.09 -28.90 9.74
N ASP A 231 0.21 -28.33 8.59
CA ASP A 231 -0.74 -27.66 7.71
C ASP A 231 -0.76 -28.25 6.29
N VAL A 232 -0.25 -29.46 6.09
CA VAL A 232 -0.21 -30.16 4.79
C VAL A 232 -1.56 -30.20 4.07
N CYS A 233 -2.67 -30.32 4.83
CA CYS A 233 -4.02 -30.35 4.25
C CYS A 233 -4.54 -28.96 3.84
N ARG A 234 -3.81 -27.87 4.10
CA ARG A 234 -4.29 -26.49 3.88
C ARG A 234 -4.79 -26.29 2.46
N GLY A 235 -5.90 -25.56 2.34
CA GLY A 235 -6.64 -25.39 1.08
C GLY A 235 -7.59 -26.53 0.73
N THR A 236 -7.57 -27.66 1.46
CA THR A 236 -8.55 -28.74 1.28
C THR A 236 -9.70 -28.65 2.28
N ARG A 237 -10.79 -29.38 2.01
CA ARG A 237 -11.94 -29.51 2.92
C ARG A 237 -11.60 -30.18 4.26
N ASP A 238 -10.52 -30.96 4.30
CA ASP A 238 -10.09 -31.73 5.46
C ASP A 238 -9.19 -30.92 6.40
N TYR A 239 -8.81 -29.69 6.00
CA TYR A 239 -8.07 -28.79 6.85
C TYR A 239 -9.00 -27.99 7.74
N ARG A 240 -8.73 -28.03 9.05
CA ARG A 240 -9.37 -27.18 10.05
C ARG A 240 -8.31 -26.25 10.60
N MET A 241 -8.36 -24.99 10.18
CA MET A 241 -7.38 -23.98 10.53
C MET A 241 -7.27 -23.83 12.05
N GLU A 242 -6.07 -24.04 12.55
CA GLU A 242 -5.67 -23.74 13.90
C GLU A 242 -4.28 -23.10 13.91
N ILE A 243 -3.83 -22.69 15.10
CA ILE A 243 -2.47 -22.21 15.30
C ILE A 243 -1.72 -23.03 16.34
N TRP A 244 -0.40 -23.00 16.22
CA TRP A 244 0.55 -23.39 17.25
C TRP A 244 1.70 -22.37 17.31
N TRP A 245 2.71 -22.63 18.13
CA TRP A 245 3.89 -21.76 18.24
C TRP A 245 5.18 -22.54 18.03
N LYS A 246 6.16 -21.89 17.41
CA LYS A 246 7.56 -22.30 17.40
C LYS A 246 8.33 -21.44 18.38
N ARG A 247 9.10 -22.08 19.25
CA ARG A 247 10.02 -21.37 20.15
C ARG A 247 11.24 -20.93 19.34
N GLU A 248 11.55 -19.64 19.41
CA GLU A 248 12.77 -19.07 18.84
C GLU A 248 13.45 -18.16 19.86
N ASP A 249 14.74 -18.38 20.04
CA ASP A 249 15.62 -17.50 20.80
C ASP A 249 16.27 -16.55 19.79
N ARG A 250 15.98 -15.25 19.90
CA ARG A 250 16.52 -14.21 19.02
C ARG A 250 17.22 -13.14 19.83
N GLU A 251 18.44 -12.81 19.45
CA GLU A 251 19.23 -11.76 20.06
C GLU A 251 18.73 -10.37 19.63
N VAL A 252 19.05 -9.35 20.45
CA VAL A 252 18.69 -7.97 20.15
C VAL A 252 19.45 -7.48 18.92
N ILE A 253 18.75 -6.79 18.03
CA ILE A 253 19.35 -6.19 16.83
C ILE A 253 20.50 -5.26 17.21
N THR A 254 21.64 -5.44 16.56
CA THR A 254 22.83 -4.61 16.71
C THR A 254 23.04 -3.73 15.48
N LEU A 255 23.90 -2.72 15.63
CA LEU A 255 24.36 -1.94 14.47
C LEU A 255 25.12 -2.80 13.46
N SER A 256 25.81 -3.86 13.92
CA SER A 256 26.53 -4.79 13.05
C SER A 256 25.59 -5.56 12.13
N ASP A 257 24.42 -5.98 12.64
CA ASP A 257 23.40 -6.66 11.82
C ASP A 257 22.93 -5.74 10.70
N VAL A 258 22.60 -4.49 11.06
CA VAL A 258 22.15 -3.46 10.12
C VAL A 258 23.20 -3.19 9.05
N MET A 259 24.44 -2.92 9.45
CA MET A 259 25.55 -2.66 8.52
C MET A 259 25.84 -3.87 7.63
N SER A 260 25.80 -5.08 8.20
CA SER A 260 26.04 -6.32 7.45
C SER A 260 25.00 -6.53 6.36
N ALA A 261 23.72 -6.28 6.64
CA ALA A 261 22.68 -6.38 5.60
C ALA A 261 22.80 -5.28 4.54
N MET A 262 23.20 -4.06 4.90
CA MET A 262 23.44 -2.99 3.91
C MET A 262 24.58 -3.34 2.96
N VAL A 263 25.68 -3.91 3.47
CA VAL A 263 26.83 -4.34 2.66
C VAL A 263 26.50 -5.59 1.84
N LYS A 264 25.76 -6.54 2.43
CA LYS A 264 25.37 -7.80 1.78
C LYS A 264 24.22 -7.67 0.82
N SER A 265 23.46 -6.56 0.85
CA SER A 265 22.43 -6.24 -0.12
C SER A 265 23.12 -5.66 -1.34
N PRO A 266 23.56 -6.48 -2.31
CA PRO A 266 24.15 -5.93 -3.51
C PRO A 266 22.99 -5.27 -4.23
N ALA A 267 23.16 -4.04 -4.69
CA ALA A 267 22.42 -3.62 -5.87
C ALA A 267 22.86 -4.58 -7.00
N GLY A 268 22.20 -5.74 -7.11
CA GLY A 268 22.59 -6.88 -7.92
C GLY A 268 21.37 -7.51 -8.59
N PRO A 269 21.54 -8.13 -9.77
CA PRO A 269 20.50 -8.20 -10.79
C PRO A 269 19.53 -9.36 -10.55
N ALA A 270 18.46 -9.09 -9.80
CA ALA A 270 17.21 -9.87 -9.81
C ALA A 270 16.08 -8.98 -9.26
N GLY A 271 15.64 -8.00 -10.07
CA GLY A 271 14.55 -7.06 -9.75
C GLY A 271 15.01 -5.82 -8.97
N ARG A 272 14.99 -4.65 -9.62
CA ARG A 272 15.36 -3.37 -9.00
C ARG A 272 14.26 -3.00 -7.99
N MET A 273 14.57 -3.02 -6.69
CA MET A 273 13.66 -2.53 -5.65
C MET A 273 13.31 -1.04 -5.90
N GLY A 274 12.11 -0.64 -5.54
CA GLY A 274 11.67 0.74 -5.65
C GLY A 274 12.35 1.66 -4.65
N ARG A 275 12.30 2.97 -4.89
CA ARG A 275 12.83 3.96 -3.94
C ARG A 275 11.87 4.12 -2.77
N PHE A 276 12.39 4.16 -1.54
CA PHE A 276 11.60 4.43 -0.34
C PHE A 276 12.04 5.76 0.28
N HIS A 277 11.10 6.70 0.40
CA HIS A 277 11.33 8.02 0.99
C HIS A 277 10.49 8.20 2.25
N LEU A 278 11.14 8.25 3.41
CA LEU A 278 10.49 8.51 4.70
C LEU A 278 10.60 10.00 5.05
N VAL A 279 9.50 10.60 5.48
CA VAL A 279 9.48 11.96 5.99
C VAL A 279 8.66 12.05 7.28
N GLU A 280 9.21 12.74 8.28
CA GLU A 280 8.52 13.05 9.53
C GLU A 280 7.86 14.43 9.45
N TYR A 281 6.63 14.52 9.96
CA TYR A 281 5.95 15.77 10.23
C TYR A 281 5.36 15.72 11.65
N PRO A 282 5.44 16.79 12.45
CA PRO A 282 4.72 16.86 13.71
C PRO A 282 3.20 16.70 13.49
N SER A 283 2.51 16.08 14.45
CA SER A 283 1.05 15.95 14.42
C SER A 283 0.40 17.33 14.24
N GLY A 284 -0.52 17.44 13.28
CA GLY A 284 -1.22 18.68 12.95
C GLY A 284 -0.41 19.70 12.13
N ALA A 285 0.85 19.40 11.76
CA ALA A 285 1.65 20.31 10.95
C ALA A 285 1.42 20.15 9.44
N LEU A 286 1.03 18.95 8.98
CA LEU A 286 0.83 18.66 7.56
C LEU A 286 -0.64 18.88 7.16
N THR A 287 -0.85 19.71 6.14
CA THR A 287 -2.16 19.88 5.49
C THR A 287 -2.21 19.15 4.14
N PRO A 288 -3.39 18.90 3.55
CA PRO A 288 -3.47 18.30 2.22
C PRO A 288 -2.76 19.10 1.13
N ARG A 289 -2.82 20.44 1.16
CA ARG A 289 -2.01 21.30 0.29
C ARG A 289 -0.51 21.16 0.55
N GLY A 290 -0.10 21.06 1.81
CA GLY A 290 1.28 20.82 2.21
C GLY A 290 1.81 19.50 1.64
N LEU A 291 1.02 18.44 1.74
CA LEU A 291 1.33 17.12 1.19
C LEU A 291 1.53 17.17 -0.34
N ARG A 292 0.61 17.83 -1.08
CA ARG A 292 0.77 18.03 -2.53
C ARG A 292 2.05 18.78 -2.86
N THR A 293 2.34 19.86 -2.14
CA THR A 293 3.55 20.66 -2.33
C THR A 293 4.81 19.83 -2.11
N TYR A 294 4.84 19.02 -1.04
CA TYR A 294 5.99 18.17 -0.74
C TYR A 294 6.25 17.14 -1.85
N LEU A 295 5.20 16.45 -2.32
CA LEU A 295 5.32 15.50 -3.44
C LEU A 295 5.83 16.19 -4.71
N SER A 296 5.33 17.38 -5.05
CA SER A 296 5.81 18.14 -6.21
C SER A 296 7.29 18.55 -6.07
N ASN A 297 7.72 18.96 -4.88
CA ASN A 297 9.11 19.31 -4.61
C ASN A 297 10.02 18.09 -4.71
N LEU A 298 9.58 16.95 -4.16
CA LEU A 298 10.33 15.70 -4.22
C LEU A 298 10.51 15.23 -5.68
N GLU A 299 9.48 15.38 -6.51
CA GLU A 299 9.57 15.11 -7.94
C GLU A 299 10.53 16.06 -8.66
N TYR A 300 10.49 17.35 -8.33
CA TYR A 300 11.29 18.38 -9.01
C TYR A 300 12.77 18.34 -8.62
N TYR A 301 13.08 18.21 -7.32
CA TYR A 301 14.45 18.29 -6.81
C TYR A 301 15.15 16.93 -6.76
N GLU A 302 14.42 15.85 -6.48
CA GLU A 302 15.00 14.50 -6.28
C GLU A 302 14.63 13.53 -7.43
N GLY A 303 13.82 13.96 -8.40
CA GLY A 303 13.37 13.11 -9.50
C GLY A 303 12.57 11.89 -9.03
N LEU A 304 12.00 11.91 -7.82
CA LEU A 304 11.22 10.80 -7.27
C LEU A 304 9.74 11.01 -7.55
N VAL A 305 9.23 10.30 -8.57
CA VAL A 305 7.81 10.19 -8.86
C VAL A 305 7.24 9.02 -8.08
N ALA A 306 6.33 9.30 -7.16
CA ALA A 306 5.72 8.28 -6.32
C ALA A 306 4.76 7.40 -7.12
N ASP A 307 4.69 6.13 -6.75
CA ASP A 307 3.67 5.16 -7.16
C ASP A 307 2.72 4.86 -6.01
N VAL A 308 3.25 4.89 -4.78
CA VAL A 308 2.49 4.71 -3.54
C VAL A 308 2.81 5.84 -2.56
N VAL A 309 1.78 6.43 -1.98
CA VAL A 309 1.92 7.44 -0.91
C VAL A 309 1.26 6.89 0.34
N VAL A 310 2.00 6.85 1.44
CA VAL A 310 1.51 6.36 2.72
C VAL A 310 1.48 7.49 3.73
N THR A 311 0.37 7.67 4.45
CA THR A 311 0.29 8.61 5.59
C THR A 311 -0.03 7.84 6.87
N ASP A 312 0.78 8.01 7.91
CA ASP A 312 0.59 7.45 9.26
C ASP A 312 0.30 8.56 10.28
N TYR A 313 -0.94 9.02 10.44
CA TYR A 313 -2.13 8.66 9.67
C TYR A 313 -3.04 9.87 9.43
N ALA A 314 -3.96 9.79 8.46
CA ALA A 314 -4.71 10.94 7.96
C ALA A 314 -5.43 11.75 9.06
N ASP A 315 -5.95 11.10 10.10
CA ASP A 315 -6.64 11.82 11.18
C ASP A 315 -5.71 12.71 12.05
N LYS A 316 -4.39 12.66 11.82
CA LYS A 316 -3.37 13.53 12.43
C LYS A 316 -3.01 14.73 11.57
N MET A 317 -3.58 14.86 10.38
CA MET A 317 -3.40 16.03 9.52
C MET A 317 -4.34 17.16 9.93
N THR A 318 -4.02 18.36 9.47
CA THR A 318 -4.86 19.56 9.65
C THR A 318 -5.54 19.88 8.32
N PRO A 319 -6.85 20.14 8.30
CA PRO A 319 -7.53 20.54 7.06
C PRO A 319 -6.98 21.89 6.54
N ASP A 320 -7.07 22.13 5.24
CA ASP A 320 -6.71 23.43 4.66
C ASP A 320 -7.75 24.51 5.03
N GLY A 321 -9.03 24.12 5.13
CA GLY A 321 -10.13 24.98 5.55
C GLY A 321 -10.29 25.10 7.08
N ARG A 322 -11.11 26.07 7.50
CA ARG A 322 -11.61 26.18 8.88
C ARG A 322 -13.01 25.60 8.95
N TYR A 323 -13.25 24.72 9.92
CA TYR A 323 -14.53 24.06 10.12
C TYR A 323 -14.96 24.13 11.59
N ASP A 324 -16.26 24.30 11.81
CA ASP A 324 -16.84 24.31 13.16
C ASP A 324 -16.93 22.89 13.77
N GLY A 325 -16.89 21.85 12.93
CA GLY A 325 -16.96 20.44 13.34
C GLY A 325 -15.74 19.64 12.90
N TYR A 326 -15.16 18.87 13.84
CA TYR A 326 -14.02 17.96 13.59
C TYR A 326 -14.25 17.00 12.42
N ARG A 327 -15.49 16.53 12.23
CA ARG A 327 -15.85 15.59 11.16
C ARG A 327 -15.70 16.20 9.76
N HIS A 328 -16.07 17.46 9.56
CA HIS A 328 -15.94 18.11 8.25
C HIS A 328 -14.49 18.35 7.86
N GLY A 329 -13.62 18.66 8.83
CA GLY A 329 -12.18 18.73 8.60
C GLY A 329 -11.60 17.37 8.18
N LEU A 330 -12.03 16.28 8.82
CA LEU A 330 -11.63 14.93 8.40
C LEU A 330 -12.17 14.57 7.02
N GLU A 331 -13.41 14.92 6.69
CA GLU A 331 -13.98 14.73 5.36
C GLU A 331 -13.12 15.43 4.28
N GLU A 332 -12.72 16.69 4.51
CA GLU A 332 -11.82 17.40 3.60
C GLU A 332 -10.49 16.66 3.43
N ILE A 333 -9.87 16.22 4.53
CA ILE A 333 -8.58 15.51 4.50
C ILE A 333 -8.70 14.23 3.68
N TRP A 334 -9.69 13.38 3.95
CA TRP A 334 -9.86 12.09 3.27
C TRP A 334 -10.25 12.28 1.80
N GLN A 335 -11.12 13.25 1.49
CA GLN A 335 -11.43 13.63 0.11
C GLN A 335 -10.19 14.14 -0.63
N ALA A 336 -9.35 14.92 0.03
CA ALA A 336 -8.11 15.40 -0.55
C ALA A 336 -7.11 14.27 -0.81
N HIS A 337 -7.01 13.26 0.06
CA HIS A 337 -6.21 12.06 -0.20
C HIS A 337 -6.70 11.31 -1.44
N LYS A 338 -8.03 11.13 -1.58
CA LYS A 338 -8.62 10.54 -2.78
C LYS A 338 -8.31 11.37 -4.03
N GLY A 339 -8.41 12.69 -3.93
CA GLY A 339 -8.05 13.61 -5.02
C GLY A 339 -6.57 13.50 -5.39
N ILE A 340 -5.66 13.40 -4.42
CA ILE A 340 -4.22 13.20 -4.64
C ILE A 340 -3.96 11.86 -5.35
N ALA A 341 -4.63 10.79 -4.93
CA ALA A 341 -4.52 9.48 -5.56
C ALA A 341 -4.85 9.59 -7.06
N GLN A 342 -5.99 10.19 -7.39
CA GLN A 342 -6.49 10.33 -8.76
C GLN A 342 -5.63 11.29 -9.61
N GLU A 343 -5.29 12.47 -9.07
CA GLU A 343 -4.50 13.49 -9.74
C GLU A 343 -3.10 12.98 -10.09
N ARG A 344 -2.47 12.25 -9.16
CA ARG A 344 -1.10 11.74 -9.33
C ARG A 344 -1.04 10.32 -9.87
N LYS A 345 -2.19 9.65 -10.06
CA LYS A 345 -2.27 8.23 -10.45
C LYS A 345 -1.39 7.35 -9.56
N VAL A 346 -1.53 7.53 -8.26
CA VAL A 346 -0.82 6.77 -7.21
C VAL A 346 -1.82 6.02 -6.35
N THR A 347 -1.39 4.94 -5.71
CA THR A 347 -2.14 4.34 -4.61
C THR A 347 -1.85 5.15 -3.35
N VAL A 348 -2.88 5.71 -2.72
CA VAL A 348 -2.74 6.38 -1.42
C VAL A 348 -3.20 5.42 -0.33
N ILE A 349 -2.36 5.19 0.68
CA ILE A 349 -2.67 4.31 1.82
C ILE A 349 -2.63 5.14 3.09
N THR A 350 -3.69 5.08 3.87
CA THR A 350 -3.73 5.74 5.18
C THR A 350 -4.42 4.87 6.21
N ALA A 351 -4.41 5.33 7.46
CA ALA A 351 -5.13 4.67 8.53
C ALA A 351 -6.08 5.61 9.27
N SER A 352 -7.02 5.00 10.01
CA SER A 352 -7.91 5.70 10.93
C SER A 352 -8.04 4.93 12.24
N GLN A 353 -8.34 5.67 13.31
CA GLN A 353 -8.78 5.05 14.56
C GLN A 353 -10.29 4.78 14.51
N SER A 354 -10.69 3.58 14.94
CA SER A 354 -12.11 3.25 15.14
C SER A 354 -12.53 3.49 16.59
N ASN A 355 -13.64 4.20 16.78
CA ASN A 355 -14.29 4.37 18.09
C ASN A 355 -15.12 3.15 18.52
N THR A 356 -15.49 2.30 17.56
CA THR A 356 -16.37 1.11 17.72
C THR A 356 -15.83 0.09 18.74
N VAL A 357 -14.53 0.15 19.03
CA VAL A 357 -13.81 -0.78 19.91
C VAL A 357 -14.21 -0.63 21.38
N ARG A 358 -14.82 0.50 21.77
CA ARG A 358 -15.40 0.67 23.13
C ARG A 358 -16.45 -0.41 23.46
N THR A 359 -17.01 -1.09 22.46
CA THR A 359 -18.07 -2.10 22.62
C THR A 359 -17.59 -3.55 22.63
N GLY A 360 -16.28 -3.81 22.44
CA GLY A 360 -15.74 -5.17 22.36
C GLY A 360 -16.14 -5.97 21.12
N LYS A 361 -16.88 -5.37 20.19
CA LYS A 361 -17.31 -6.00 18.93
C LYS A 361 -16.24 -5.87 17.85
N ARG A 362 -16.11 -6.92 17.03
CA ARG A 362 -15.31 -6.85 15.79
C ARG A 362 -15.90 -5.78 14.87
N ILE A 363 -15.01 -5.04 14.24
CA ILE A 363 -15.31 -4.02 13.23
C ILE A 363 -15.85 -4.73 11.99
N SER A 364 -17.13 -4.53 11.70
CA SER A 364 -17.83 -4.92 10.47
C SER A 364 -18.48 -3.67 9.85
N GLN A 365 -18.81 -3.70 8.56
CA GLN A 365 -19.27 -2.52 7.80
C GLN A 365 -20.44 -1.75 8.46
N GLY A 366 -21.34 -2.44 9.18
CA GLY A 366 -22.48 -1.82 9.86
C GLY A 366 -22.20 -1.17 11.23
N ASN A 367 -21.02 -1.38 11.84
CA ASN A 367 -20.67 -0.79 13.15
C ASN A 367 -19.81 0.48 13.02
N TRP A 368 -19.81 1.07 11.83
CA TRP A 368 -18.97 2.21 11.44
C TRP A 368 -19.67 3.56 11.55
N ASP A 369 -20.76 3.64 12.30
CA ASP A 369 -21.72 4.76 12.27
C ASP A 369 -21.15 6.16 12.54
N GLU A 370 -19.97 6.28 13.14
CA GLU A 370 -19.30 7.58 13.33
C GLU A 370 -18.28 7.93 12.23
N ALA A 371 -17.86 6.94 11.43
CA ALA A 371 -16.85 7.06 10.39
C ALA A 371 -17.36 6.65 8.99
N ILE A 372 -18.69 6.58 8.84
CA ILE A 372 -19.42 6.37 7.58
C ILE A 372 -18.90 7.27 6.44
N ALA A 373 -18.57 8.54 6.71
CA ALA A 373 -18.07 9.46 5.68
C ALA A 373 -16.71 9.04 5.09
N LYS A 374 -15.79 8.53 5.94
CA LYS A 374 -14.47 8.05 5.50
C LYS A 374 -14.61 6.81 4.61
N LEU A 375 -15.51 5.90 4.99
CA LEU A 375 -15.83 4.71 4.22
C LEU A 375 -16.37 5.03 2.83
N TYR A 376 -17.15 6.10 2.65
CA TYR A 376 -17.61 6.48 1.32
C TYR A 376 -16.48 6.95 0.40
N MET A 377 -15.39 7.48 0.96
CA MET A 377 -14.28 8.07 0.19
C MET A 377 -13.20 7.07 -0.21
N VAL A 378 -13.00 6.00 0.56
CA VAL A 378 -12.01 4.95 0.23
C VAL A 378 -12.52 4.06 -0.91
N ASP A 379 -11.62 3.55 -1.74
CA ASP A 379 -11.94 2.52 -2.72
C ASP A 379 -11.80 1.13 -2.08
N GLU A 380 -10.77 0.94 -1.26
CA GLU A 380 -10.57 -0.24 -0.41
C GLU A 380 -10.57 0.13 1.07
N GLY A 381 -11.41 -0.54 1.85
CA GLY A 381 -11.46 -0.41 3.30
C GLY A 381 -11.02 -1.72 3.96
N LEU A 382 -10.05 -1.65 4.85
CA LEU A 382 -9.47 -2.79 5.56
C LEU A 382 -9.60 -2.60 7.07
N ALA A 383 -10.15 -3.59 7.77
CA ALA A 383 -10.31 -3.58 9.21
C ALA A 383 -9.38 -4.58 9.91
N LEU A 384 -8.63 -4.08 10.88
CA LEU A 384 -7.77 -4.82 11.78
C LEU A 384 -8.56 -5.18 13.04
N ASN A 385 -8.99 -6.43 13.11
CA ASN A 385 -9.74 -6.98 14.23
C ASN A 385 -8.84 -7.88 15.08
N GLN A 386 -8.82 -7.63 16.38
CA GLN A 386 -7.98 -8.41 17.30
C GLN A 386 -8.51 -8.35 18.72
N THR A 387 -8.86 -9.49 19.31
CA THR A 387 -9.15 -9.60 20.75
C THR A 387 -7.86 -9.63 21.57
N PRO A 388 -7.89 -9.37 22.89
CA PRO A 388 -6.72 -9.51 23.75
C PRO A 388 -6.07 -10.90 23.69
N GLU A 389 -6.87 -11.96 23.57
CA GLU A 389 -6.42 -13.35 23.48
C GLU A 389 -5.73 -13.61 22.14
N GLU A 390 -6.33 -13.15 21.03
CA GLU A 390 -5.73 -13.21 19.70
C GLU A 390 -4.41 -12.43 19.66
N LYS A 391 -4.36 -11.27 20.31
CA LYS A 391 -3.15 -10.46 20.44
C LYS A 391 -2.03 -11.19 21.17
N LYS A 392 -2.36 -11.85 22.28
CA LYS A 392 -1.40 -12.68 23.02
C LYS A 392 -0.92 -13.86 22.19
N ALA A 393 -1.81 -14.44 21.39
CA ALA A 393 -1.52 -15.55 20.48
C ALA A 393 -0.72 -15.13 19.23
N GLY A 394 -0.65 -13.84 18.91
CA GLY A 394 -0.05 -13.35 17.67
C GLY A 394 -0.95 -13.54 16.44
N ILE A 395 -2.26 -13.57 16.65
CA ILE A 395 -3.28 -13.65 15.59
C ILE A 395 -3.89 -12.27 15.36
N MET A 396 -4.17 -11.92 14.11
CA MET A 396 -5.00 -10.79 13.73
C MET A 396 -6.01 -11.23 12.68
N LEU A 397 -7.25 -10.79 12.82
CA LEU A 397 -8.25 -10.96 11.79
C LEU A 397 -8.28 -9.74 10.87
N TRP A 398 -7.98 -9.95 9.60
CA TRP A 398 -8.18 -8.97 8.55
C TRP A 398 -9.53 -9.16 7.91
N SER A 399 -10.34 -8.11 7.95
CA SER A 399 -11.62 -8.07 7.26
C SER A 399 -11.55 -6.99 6.20
N VAL A 400 -11.88 -7.33 4.96
CA VAL A 400 -12.23 -6.30 3.98
C VAL A 400 -13.59 -5.75 4.41
N VAL A 401 -13.77 -4.43 4.39
CA VAL A 401 -15.03 -3.76 4.78
C VAL A 401 -15.63 -2.94 3.64
N LYS A 402 -14.82 -2.70 2.60
CA LYS A 402 -15.26 -2.08 1.35
C LYS A 402 -14.29 -2.47 0.24
N GLN A 403 -14.83 -2.78 -0.93
CA GLN A 403 -14.07 -3.01 -2.16
C GLN A 403 -14.92 -2.53 -3.34
N ARG A 404 -14.29 -1.88 -4.32
CA ARG A 404 -14.99 -1.24 -5.44
C ARG A 404 -15.20 -2.15 -6.65
N HIS A 405 -14.32 -3.13 -6.89
CA HIS A 405 -14.20 -3.82 -8.19
C HIS A 405 -14.59 -5.30 -8.25
N ASP A 406 -14.77 -5.99 -7.12
CA ASP A 406 -15.09 -7.42 -7.11
C ASP A 406 -16.41 -7.71 -6.37
N HIS A 407 -17.03 -8.87 -6.64
CA HIS A 407 -18.17 -9.37 -5.87
C HIS A 407 -17.72 -9.63 -4.43
N PHE A 408 -17.93 -8.63 -3.58
CA PHE A 408 -17.42 -8.61 -2.24
C PHE A 408 -18.32 -9.42 -1.30
N ASP A 409 -17.84 -10.59 -0.85
CA ASP A 409 -18.43 -11.28 0.31
C ASP A 409 -17.97 -10.59 1.59
N MET A 410 -18.88 -9.84 2.21
CA MET A 410 -18.69 -9.12 3.47
C MET A 410 -18.24 -10.01 4.64
N MET A 411 -18.37 -11.32 4.51
CA MET A 411 -17.96 -12.28 5.51
C MET A 411 -16.53 -12.79 5.31
N GLU A 412 -15.89 -12.50 4.19
CA GLU A 412 -14.54 -12.96 3.95
C GLU A 412 -13.52 -12.24 4.83
N HIS A 413 -12.71 -13.06 5.49
CA HIS A 413 -11.66 -12.59 6.36
C HIS A 413 -10.43 -13.49 6.23
N ALA A 414 -9.26 -12.90 6.42
CA ALA A 414 -8.01 -13.61 6.57
C ALA A 414 -7.61 -13.61 8.05
N THR A 415 -7.33 -14.79 8.58
CA THR A 415 -6.55 -14.91 9.81
C THR A 415 -5.08 -14.69 9.44
N VAL A 416 -4.46 -13.67 10.01
CA VAL A 416 -3.05 -13.34 9.82
C VAL A 416 -2.27 -13.66 11.09
N LEU A 417 -1.10 -14.30 10.91
CA LEU A 417 -0.14 -14.52 11.99
C LEU A 417 0.89 -13.41 12.02
N GLN A 418 1.24 -12.94 13.21
CA GLN A 418 2.18 -11.84 13.41
C GLN A 418 3.03 -12.01 14.66
N GLN A 419 4.22 -11.41 14.65
CA GLN A 419 5.07 -11.25 15.82
C GLN A 419 5.70 -9.84 15.82
N LEU A 420 5.01 -8.90 16.47
CA LEU A 420 5.44 -7.51 16.50
C LEU A 420 6.69 -7.28 17.37
N LYS A 421 7.04 -8.20 18.28
CA LYS A 421 8.31 -8.14 19.03
C LYS A 421 9.53 -8.19 18.11
N ILE A 422 9.37 -8.68 16.88
CA ILE A 422 10.41 -8.72 15.84
C ILE A 422 10.01 -7.93 14.59
N GLY A 423 9.06 -7.00 14.74
CA GLY A 423 8.61 -6.14 13.64
C GLY A 423 7.94 -6.87 12.46
N ARG A 424 7.36 -8.05 12.69
CA ARG A 424 6.66 -8.84 11.66
C ARG A 424 5.14 -8.75 11.84
N PRO A 425 4.46 -7.77 11.20
CA PRO A 425 2.99 -7.71 11.17
C PRO A 425 2.36 -8.81 10.31
N TYR A 426 3.16 -9.44 9.45
CA TYR A 426 2.75 -10.56 8.62
C TYR A 426 3.83 -11.64 8.67
N LEU A 427 3.41 -12.86 9.02
CA LEU A 427 4.20 -14.10 8.93
C LEU A 427 3.57 -15.03 7.90
N ASP A 428 2.25 -15.22 7.99
CA ASP A 428 1.44 -16.05 7.11
C ASP A 428 -0.04 -15.64 7.22
N SER A 429 -0.88 -15.99 6.25
CA SER A 429 -2.33 -15.73 6.29
C SER A 429 -3.16 -16.89 5.75
N CYS A 430 -4.23 -17.25 6.47
CA CYS A 430 -5.17 -18.29 6.07
C CYS A 430 -6.57 -17.69 5.92
N ARG A 431 -7.27 -17.99 4.81
CA ARG A 431 -8.69 -17.66 4.66
C ARG A 431 -9.48 -18.40 5.74
N GLY A 432 -10.33 -17.68 6.47
CA GLY A 432 -11.18 -18.31 7.47
C GLY A 432 -12.16 -19.26 6.80
N GLN A 433 -12.07 -20.56 7.09
CA GLN A 433 -13.22 -21.44 6.87
C GLN A 433 -14.24 -21.08 7.95
N MET A 434 -15.42 -20.59 7.57
CA MET A 434 -16.55 -20.59 8.48
C MET A 434 -16.72 -22.02 9.00
N GLY A 435 -16.54 -22.21 10.31
CA GLY A 435 -17.18 -23.33 10.98
C GLY A 435 -18.66 -23.22 10.66
N LYS A 436 -19.22 -24.24 10.01
CA LYS A 436 -20.66 -24.44 10.04
C LYS A 436 -21.09 -24.73 11.47
#